data_AF-A0A226E9Q3-F1
#
_entry.id   AF-A0A226E9Q3-F1
#
_cell.length_a   1.000
_cell.length_b   1.000
_cell.length_c   1.000
_cell.angle_alpha   90.00
_cell.angle_beta   90.00
_cell.angle_gamma   90.00
#
_symmetry.space_group_name_H-M   'P 1'
#
loop_
_entity.id
_entity.type
_entity.pdbx_description
1 polymer ?
#
loop_
_entity_poly.entity_id
_entity_poly.type
_entity_poly.pdbx_seq_one_letter_code
_entity_poly.pdbx_strand_id
1 'polypeptide(L)'
;MAQVIYQIVDSYYKTFEKFPKLPIIWSRQTHRIVAIRNFKELLGWGIGCIFTMGLCVLIPKFAQFIYIVRKYLQLGHYPDGDRFATPIQVLSVAVALLACGGAISISFFALLFNREIVHTVNSLFDMEQVLVTRRNLVHHRAKDYRDKFTPKEALFAKVLGYVPLFALYLAPAIAIFAVVNGLDPLTFVVERYFRPDWRRYQLVRFLGFKTFSLIMLTAAVISASKILLAVACIFIFPAWFLQHNIRMLGKDYDAIGNEGVVWIRNVRIYIIMYNTIVIGFARLGPYLAVIALGMLVGCGLAITICNVVTVRMRTHLPISLYPIFPFIVVLLTTVLNTVLRFAAECTELSAVLIRFWMRDAEQRVGAVAGKIHRERLKAMKPIEIYVGLGRETRMNINKEFVCLYNQAIIDYTVKALLELTL
;
A
#
# COMPACT_ATOMS: atom_id res chain seq x y z
N MET A 1 -9.47 16.79 9.83
CA MET A 1 -9.35 15.36 9.47
C MET A 1 -9.57 15.01 7.99
N ALA A 2 -10.77 14.89 7.43
CA ALA A 2 -10.93 14.49 6.00
C ALA A 2 -10.18 15.41 5.00
N GLN A 3 -10.20 16.71 5.26
CA GLN A 3 -9.45 17.69 4.46
C GLN A 3 -7.93 17.49 4.54
N VAL A 4 -7.40 16.94 5.64
CA VAL A 4 -5.96 16.63 5.78
C VAL A 4 -5.60 15.61 4.72
N ILE A 5 -6.43 14.58 4.57
CA ILE A 5 -6.25 13.57 3.55
C ILE A 5 -6.36 14.18 2.16
N TYR A 6 -7.40 14.97 1.89
CA TYR A 6 -7.54 15.60 0.57
C TYR A 6 -6.31 16.45 0.21
N GLN A 7 -5.76 17.22 1.16
CA GLN A 7 -4.53 17.97 0.93
C GLN A 7 -3.31 17.07 0.63
N ILE A 8 -3.17 15.95 1.34
CA ILE A 8 -2.11 14.98 1.09
C ILE A 8 -2.27 14.38 -0.32
N VAL A 9 -3.49 13.96 -0.70
CA VAL A 9 -3.77 13.37 -2.02
C VAL A 9 -3.59 14.40 -3.13
N ASP A 10 -3.99 15.64 -2.90
CA ASP A 10 -3.81 16.73 -3.87
C ASP A 10 -2.32 17.03 -4.09
N SER A 11 -1.51 17.05 -3.02
CA SER A 11 -0.05 17.20 -3.12
C SER A 11 0.58 16.04 -3.89
N TYR A 12 0.13 14.81 -3.60
CA TYR A 12 0.53 13.60 -4.31
C TYR A 12 0.24 13.71 -5.81
N TYR A 13 -1.01 14.02 -6.15
CA TYR A 13 -1.44 14.13 -7.52
C TYR A 13 -0.71 15.25 -8.26
N LYS A 14 -0.59 16.45 -7.66
CA LYS A 14 0.11 17.60 -8.24
C LYS A 14 1.56 17.28 -8.60
N THR A 15 2.24 16.47 -7.78
CA THR A 15 3.62 16.06 -8.06
C THR A 15 3.70 15.13 -9.27
N PHE A 16 2.75 14.20 -9.39
CA PHE A 16 2.76 13.16 -10.42
C PHE A 16 1.90 13.43 -11.66
N GLU A 17 1.22 14.58 -11.71
CA GLU A 17 0.33 15.01 -12.79
C GLU A 17 1.06 15.10 -14.15
N LYS A 18 2.34 15.48 -14.13
CA LYS A 18 3.19 15.58 -15.33
C LYS A 18 3.63 14.21 -15.90
N PHE A 19 3.42 13.14 -15.15
CA PHE A 19 3.82 11.78 -15.55
C PHE A 19 2.64 11.02 -16.15
N PRO A 20 2.87 9.96 -16.95
CA PRO A 20 1.80 9.17 -17.55
C PRO A 20 0.70 8.75 -16.57
N LYS A 21 -0.56 8.86 -16.98
CA LYS A 21 -1.71 8.58 -16.11
C LYS A 21 -1.73 7.12 -15.68
N LEU A 22 -2.07 6.88 -14.41
CA LEU A 22 -2.31 5.52 -13.90
C LEU A 22 -3.73 5.05 -14.27
N PRO A 23 -4.01 3.73 -14.21
CA PRO A 23 -5.37 3.20 -14.40
C PRO A 23 -6.41 3.80 -13.47
N ILE A 24 -5.98 4.21 -12.28
CA ILE A 24 -6.79 4.83 -11.24
C ILE A 24 -6.11 6.15 -10.85
N ILE A 25 -6.81 7.26 -10.97
CA ILE A 25 -6.30 8.59 -10.62
C ILE A 25 -7.21 9.32 -9.64
N TRP A 26 -6.62 10.24 -8.88
CA TRP A 26 -7.37 11.21 -8.08
C TRP A 26 -7.77 12.42 -8.93
N SER A 27 -9.02 12.84 -8.85
CA SER A 27 -9.51 14.07 -9.49
C SER A 27 -9.58 15.18 -8.46
N ARG A 28 -8.75 16.22 -8.63
CA ARG A 28 -8.73 17.41 -7.75
C ARG A 28 -10.03 18.21 -7.81
N GLN A 29 -10.72 18.20 -8.95
CA GLN A 29 -11.95 18.98 -9.12
C GLN A 29 -13.11 18.36 -8.34
N THR A 30 -13.23 17.04 -8.38
CA THR A 30 -14.34 16.32 -7.75
C THR A 30 -13.99 15.78 -6.37
N HIS A 31 -12.71 15.78 -5.98
CA HIS A 31 -12.18 15.06 -4.83
C HIS A 31 -12.62 13.58 -4.84
N ARG A 32 -12.60 12.96 -6.02
CA ARG A 32 -12.99 11.55 -6.22
C ARG A 32 -11.94 10.80 -7.00
N ILE A 33 -11.97 9.48 -6.87
CA ILE A 33 -11.15 8.60 -7.69
C ILE A 33 -11.85 8.39 -9.05
N VAL A 34 -11.09 8.42 -10.13
CA VAL A 34 -11.56 8.23 -11.50
C VAL A 34 -10.78 7.08 -12.14
N ALA A 35 -11.50 6.18 -12.80
CA ALA A 35 -10.91 5.12 -13.61
C ALA A 35 -10.61 5.64 -15.01
N ILE A 36 -9.37 5.52 -15.47
CA ILE A 36 -8.98 5.82 -16.85
C ILE A 36 -9.14 4.55 -17.67
N ARG A 37 -9.96 4.63 -18.73
CA ARG A 37 -10.22 3.51 -19.66
C ARG A 37 -9.66 3.73 -21.05
N ASN A 38 -9.37 4.98 -21.41
CA ASN A 38 -8.86 5.30 -22.72
C ASN A 38 -7.44 4.71 -22.87
N PHE A 39 -7.29 3.72 -23.75
CA PHE A 39 -6.01 3.05 -23.97
C PHE A 39 -4.92 4.03 -24.40
N LYS A 40 -5.26 5.09 -25.16
CA LYS A 40 -4.29 6.13 -25.57
C LYS A 40 -3.71 6.86 -24.36
N GLU A 41 -4.52 7.11 -23.34
CA GLU A 41 -4.07 7.77 -22.10
C GLU A 41 -3.26 6.82 -21.20
N LEU A 42 -3.49 5.51 -21.30
CA LEU A 42 -2.76 4.47 -20.57
C LEU A 42 -1.49 4.01 -21.29
N LEU A 43 -1.24 4.45 -22.53
CA LEU A 43 -0.08 4.02 -23.31
C LEU A 43 1.23 4.31 -22.58
N GLY A 44 1.38 5.53 -22.04
CA GLY A 44 2.59 5.90 -21.29
C GLY A 44 2.77 5.10 -20.00
N TRP A 45 1.67 4.70 -19.35
CA TRP A 45 1.70 3.77 -18.23
C TRP A 45 2.15 2.37 -18.65
N GLY A 46 1.62 1.87 -19.78
CA GLY A 46 2.01 0.58 -20.35
C GLY A 46 3.50 0.53 -20.69
N ILE A 47 4.04 1.61 -21.29
CA ILE A 47 5.48 1.76 -21.55
C ILE A 47 6.26 1.77 -20.22
N GLY A 48 5.82 2.52 -19.21
CA GLY A 48 6.44 2.51 -17.89
C GLY A 48 6.49 1.10 -17.27
N CYS A 49 5.35 0.43 -17.18
CA CYS A 49 5.24 -0.89 -16.54
C CYS A 49 5.95 -1.99 -17.31
N ILE A 50 5.62 -2.17 -18.59
CA ILE A 50 6.08 -3.32 -19.37
C ILE A 50 7.51 -3.11 -19.84
N PHE A 51 7.80 -1.94 -20.43
CA PHE A 51 9.10 -1.68 -21.03
C PHE A 51 10.14 -1.25 -19.99
N THR A 52 9.87 -0.19 -19.21
CA THR A 52 10.90 0.32 -18.28
C THR A 52 11.10 -0.59 -17.07
N MET A 53 10.02 -0.98 -16.37
CA MET A 53 10.14 -1.84 -15.18
C MET A 53 10.28 -3.31 -15.56
N GLY A 54 9.48 -3.81 -16.50
CA GLY A 54 9.51 -5.22 -16.91
C GLY A 54 10.78 -5.58 -17.68
N LEU A 55 10.92 -5.04 -18.89
CA LEU A 55 12.00 -5.41 -19.81
C LEU A 55 13.37 -4.91 -19.37
N CYS A 56 13.47 -3.68 -18.85
CA CYS A 56 14.78 -3.08 -18.55
C CYS A 56 15.28 -3.35 -17.13
N VAL A 57 14.42 -3.78 -16.20
CA VAL A 57 14.80 -4.04 -14.81
C VAL A 57 14.49 -5.47 -14.38
N LEU A 58 13.22 -5.88 -14.45
CA LEU A 58 12.75 -7.13 -13.88
C LEU A 58 13.32 -8.36 -14.61
N ILE A 59 13.22 -8.41 -15.93
CA ILE A 59 13.72 -9.53 -16.75
C ILE A 59 15.24 -9.71 -16.57
N PRO A 60 16.08 -8.66 -16.69
CA PRO A 60 17.52 -8.79 -16.44
C PRO A 60 17.85 -9.27 -15.02
N LYS A 61 17.15 -8.76 -13.99
CA LYS A 61 17.38 -9.19 -12.60
C LYS A 61 16.89 -10.61 -12.34
N PHE A 62 15.82 -11.04 -13.00
CA PHE A 62 15.37 -12.43 -12.95
C PHE A 62 16.37 -13.37 -13.65
N ALA A 63 16.92 -12.96 -14.78
CA ALA A 63 18.00 -13.69 -15.44
C ALA A 63 19.26 -13.77 -14.55
N GLN A 64 19.59 -12.69 -13.84
CA GLN A 64 20.67 -12.66 -12.86
C GLN A 64 20.39 -13.60 -11.67
N PHE A 65 19.15 -13.65 -11.17
CA PHE A 65 18.74 -14.60 -10.14
C PHE A 65 18.97 -16.05 -10.59
N ILE A 66 18.46 -16.41 -11.78
CA ILE A 66 18.66 -17.76 -12.35
C ILE A 66 20.13 -18.07 -12.50
N TYR A 67 20.95 -17.10 -12.92
CA TYR A 67 22.39 -17.25 -13.02
C TYR A 67 23.03 -17.58 -11.68
N ILE A 68 22.72 -16.82 -10.63
CA ILE A 68 23.24 -17.04 -9.27
C ILE A 68 22.84 -18.42 -8.76
N VAL A 69 21.57 -18.80 -8.90
CA VAL A 69 21.07 -20.11 -8.47
C VAL A 69 21.77 -21.25 -9.22
N ARG A 70 21.91 -21.15 -10.54
CA ARG A 70 22.62 -22.17 -11.33
C ARG A 70 24.08 -22.29 -10.91
N LYS A 71 24.76 -21.17 -10.65
CA LYS A 71 26.15 -21.17 -10.18
C LYS A 71 26.30 -21.80 -8.81
N TYR A 72 25.40 -21.48 -7.89
CA TYR A 72 25.34 -22.08 -6.56
C TYR A 72 25.17 -23.60 -6.66
N LEU A 73 24.23 -24.08 -7.47
CA LEU A 73 24.00 -25.50 -7.68
C LEU A 73 25.19 -26.22 -8.33
N GLN A 74 25.94 -25.54 -9.21
CA GLN A 74 27.12 -26.12 -9.87
C GLN A 74 28.34 -26.21 -8.95
N LEU A 75 28.56 -25.19 -8.11
CA LEU A 75 29.72 -25.11 -7.23
C LEU A 75 29.50 -25.84 -5.89
N GLY A 76 28.24 -26.05 -5.49
CA GLY A 76 27.90 -26.58 -4.17
C GLY A 76 28.12 -25.57 -3.03
N HIS A 77 28.60 -24.36 -3.36
CA HIS A 77 28.79 -23.25 -2.44
C HIS A 77 28.48 -21.92 -3.14
N TYR A 78 28.43 -20.83 -2.38
CA TYR A 78 28.21 -19.49 -2.95
C TYR A 78 29.37 -19.10 -3.89
N PRO A 79 29.10 -18.55 -5.09
CA PRO A 79 30.13 -18.21 -6.08
C PRO A 79 30.99 -17.01 -5.66
N ASP A 80 31.92 -17.27 -4.75
CA ASP A 80 32.88 -16.29 -4.24
C ASP A 80 33.84 -15.88 -5.38
N GLY A 81 33.90 -14.58 -5.66
CA GLY A 81 34.72 -13.99 -6.73
C GLY A 81 33.98 -13.66 -8.03
N ASP A 82 32.71 -14.06 -8.20
CA ASP A 82 31.91 -13.62 -9.35
C ASP A 82 31.27 -12.25 -9.09
N ARG A 83 31.66 -11.26 -9.89
CA ARG A 83 31.15 -9.87 -9.84
C ARG A 83 29.61 -9.75 -9.93
N PHE A 84 28.94 -10.73 -10.55
CA PHE A 84 27.48 -10.72 -10.72
C PHE A 84 26.72 -11.51 -9.66
N ALA A 85 27.46 -12.23 -8.82
CA ALA A 85 26.89 -13.02 -7.75
C ALA A 85 27.46 -12.56 -6.40
N THR A 86 27.81 -11.29 -6.25
CA THR A 86 28.19 -10.75 -4.95
C THR A 86 26.95 -10.62 -4.04
N PRO A 87 27.10 -10.61 -2.71
CA PRO A 87 25.95 -10.50 -1.81
C PRO A 87 25.08 -9.25 -2.06
N ILE A 88 25.70 -8.13 -2.45
CA ILE A 88 25.00 -6.90 -2.84
C ILE A 88 24.18 -7.07 -4.14
N GLN A 89 24.57 -7.97 -5.04
CA GLN A 89 23.81 -8.29 -6.25
C GLN A 89 22.55 -9.11 -5.94
N VAL A 90 22.64 -10.09 -5.02
CA VAL A 90 21.47 -10.86 -4.55
C VAL A 90 20.44 -9.91 -3.93
N LEU A 91 20.91 -8.97 -3.11
CA LEU A 91 20.05 -7.94 -2.55
C LEU A 91 19.44 -7.06 -3.66
N SER A 92 20.24 -6.61 -4.63
CA SER A 92 19.76 -5.81 -5.76
C SER A 92 18.66 -6.54 -6.54
N VAL A 93 18.81 -7.85 -6.75
CA VAL A 93 17.78 -8.71 -7.34
C VAL A 93 16.52 -8.73 -6.48
N ALA A 94 16.63 -8.97 -5.18
CA ALA A 94 15.49 -9.00 -4.27
C ALA A 94 14.72 -7.66 -4.27
N VAL A 95 15.44 -6.54 -4.16
CA VAL A 95 14.84 -5.20 -4.19
C VAL A 95 14.15 -4.93 -5.53
N ALA A 96 14.77 -5.28 -6.66
CA ALA A 96 14.16 -5.09 -7.97
C ALA A 96 12.90 -5.95 -8.17
N LEU A 97 12.92 -7.22 -7.74
CA LEU A 97 11.76 -8.10 -7.81
C LEU A 97 10.60 -7.59 -6.95
N LEU A 98 10.88 -7.16 -5.72
CA LEU A 98 9.86 -6.65 -4.81
C LEU A 98 9.32 -5.29 -5.28
N ALA A 99 10.18 -4.34 -5.61
CA ALA A 99 9.77 -2.99 -6.01
C ALA A 99 9.12 -2.98 -7.39
N CYS A 100 9.84 -3.40 -8.45
CA CYS A 100 9.32 -3.35 -9.81
C CYS A 100 8.30 -4.45 -10.07
N GLY A 101 8.56 -5.68 -9.63
CA GLY A 101 7.62 -6.79 -9.81
C GLY A 101 6.33 -6.55 -9.04
N GLY A 102 6.43 -6.14 -7.77
CA GLY A 102 5.28 -5.74 -6.96
C GLY A 102 4.50 -4.58 -7.57
N ALA A 103 5.17 -3.51 -8.02
CA ALA A 103 4.51 -2.38 -8.67
C ALA A 103 3.78 -2.80 -9.96
N ILE A 104 4.39 -3.63 -10.81
CA ILE A 104 3.76 -4.15 -12.03
C ILE A 104 2.51 -4.95 -11.64
N SER A 105 2.62 -5.93 -10.74
CA SER A 105 1.51 -6.78 -10.33
C SER A 105 0.34 -5.97 -9.75
N ILE A 106 0.63 -5.03 -8.84
CA ILE A 106 -0.40 -4.18 -8.24
C ILE A 106 -1.03 -3.26 -9.29
N SER A 107 -0.23 -2.76 -10.23
CA SER A 107 -0.76 -1.88 -11.26
C SER A 107 -1.64 -2.61 -12.29
N PHE A 108 -1.29 -3.84 -12.65
CA PHE A 108 -2.16 -4.70 -13.47
C PHE A 108 -3.44 -5.05 -12.72
N PHE A 109 -3.34 -5.35 -11.42
CA PHE A 109 -4.50 -5.54 -10.58
C PHE A 109 -5.42 -4.32 -10.57
N ALA A 110 -4.84 -3.12 -10.37
CA ALA A 110 -5.58 -1.86 -10.41
C ALA A 110 -6.25 -1.63 -11.77
N LEU A 111 -5.62 -2.05 -12.88
CA LEU A 111 -6.23 -1.98 -14.21
C LEU A 111 -7.43 -2.92 -14.34
N LEU A 112 -7.29 -4.18 -13.90
CA LEU A 112 -8.33 -5.21 -14.02
C LEU A 112 -9.57 -4.90 -13.16
N PHE A 113 -9.36 -4.35 -11.97
CA PHE A 113 -10.41 -4.11 -10.97
C PHE A 113 -10.70 -2.62 -10.75
N ASN A 114 -10.38 -1.76 -11.74
CA ASN A 114 -10.52 -0.31 -11.59
C ASN A 114 -11.95 0.11 -11.24
N ARG A 115 -12.97 -0.54 -11.79
CA ARG A 115 -14.38 -0.19 -11.61
C ARG A 115 -14.81 -0.47 -10.18
N GLU A 116 -14.48 -1.65 -9.66
CA GLU A 116 -14.83 -2.11 -8.33
C GLU A 116 -14.14 -1.25 -7.27
N ILE A 117 -12.85 -0.98 -7.46
CA ILE A 117 -12.06 -0.11 -6.57
C ILE A 117 -12.65 1.31 -6.57
N VAL A 118 -12.82 1.92 -7.74
CA VAL A 118 -13.32 3.30 -7.86
C VAL A 118 -14.73 3.44 -7.27
N HIS A 119 -15.64 2.52 -7.61
CA HIS A 119 -17.00 2.55 -7.10
C HIS A 119 -17.03 2.47 -5.57
N THR A 120 -16.25 1.55 -4.99
CA THR A 120 -16.29 1.32 -3.54
C THR A 120 -15.65 2.47 -2.78
N VAL A 121 -14.48 2.94 -3.22
CA VAL A 121 -13.83 4.07 -2.57
C VAL A 121 -14.68 5.34 -2.70
N ASN A 122 -15.27 5.60 -3.87
CA ASN A 122 -16.19 6.73 -4.03
C ASN A 122 -17.46 6.58 -3.17
N SER A 123 -17.99 5.37 -2.98
CA SER A 123 -19.13 5.17 -2.08
C SER A 123 -18.82 5.49 -0.61
N LEU A 124 -17.57 5.30 -0.18
CA LEU A 124 -17.13 5.69 1.17
C LEU A 124 -17.06 7.21 1.32
N PHE A 125 -16.58 7.90 0.28
CA PHE A 125 -16.61 9.36 0.22
C PHE A 125 -18.04 9.92 0.16
N ASP A 126 -18.94 9.28 -0.58
CA ASP A 126 -20.37 9.67 -0.60
C ASP A 126 -20.99 9.53 0.77
N MET A 127 -20.69 8.44 1.47
CA MET A 127 -21.22 8.23 2.81
C MET A 127 -20.70 9.25 3.81
N GLU A 128 -19.42 9.58 3.74
CA GLU A 128 -18.84 10.64 4.56
C GLU A 128 -19.56 11.97 4.31
N GLN A 129 -19.79 12.33 3.05
CA GLN A 129 -20.49 13.55 2.68
C GLN A 129 -21.93 13.56 3.24
N VAL A 130 -22.64 12.43 3.20
CA VAL A 130 -23.97 12.28 3.78
C VAL A 130 -23.93 12.44 5.30
N LEU A 131 -22.98 11.79 5.99
CA LEU A 131 -22.82 11.90 7.45
C LEU A 131 -22.52 13.33 7.89
N VAL A 132 -21.58 14.00 7.23
CA VAL A 132 -21.22 15.39 7.51
C VAL A 132 -22.40 16.33 7.28
N THR A 133 -23.12 16.16 6.15
CA THR A 133 -24.29 16.99 5.84
C THR A 133 -25.38 16.81 6.89
N ARG A 134 -25.68 15.57 7.26
CA ARG A 134 -26.68 15.26 8.28
C ARG A 134 -26.30 15.84 9.64
N ARG A 135 -25.05 15.69 10.06
CA ARG A 135 -24.57 16.22 11.33
C ARG A 135 -24.73 17.74 11.42
N ASN A 136 -24.43 18.45 10.32
CA ASN A 136 -24.61 19.90 10.23
C ASN A 136 -26.09 20.31 10.34
N LEU A 137 -27.00 19.55 9.73
CA LEU A 137 -28.44 19.78 9.84
C LEU A 137 -28.96 19.56 11.27
N VAL A 138 -28.56 18.46 11.91
CA VAL A 138 -29.03 18.07 13.25
C VAL A 138 -28.54 19.02 14.34
N HIS A 139 -27.28 19.47 14.28
CA HIS A 139 -26.68 20.24 15.37
C HIS A 139 -26.89 21.76 15.24
N HIS A 140 -27.66 22.24 14.26
CA HIS A 140 -27.82 23.67 13.91
C HIS A 140 -26.48 24.46 13.91
N ARG A 141 -25.36 23.79 13.67
CA ARG A 141 -24.05 24.45 13.58
C ARG A 141 -23.99 25.10 12.23
N ALA A 142 -24.07 26.43 12.22
CA ALA A 142 -23.78 27.24 11.05
C ALA A 142 -22.42 26.82 10.47
N LYS A 143 -22.48 26.34 9.22
CA LYS A 143 -21.50 26.13 8.12
C LYS A 143 -19.97 26.13 8.32
N ASP A 144 -19.37 26.47 9.46
CA ASP A 144 -17.93 26.79 9.55
C ASP A 144 -17.03 25.74 10.22
N TYR A 145 -17.55 24.55 10.55
CA TYR A 145 -16.68 23.49 11.12
C TYR A 145 -15.72 22.86 10.11
N ARG A 146 -15.76 23.29 8.84
CA ARG A 146 -14.84 22.81 7.81
C ARG A 146 -13.45 23.45 7.91
N ASP A 147 -13.23 24.65 8.44
CA ASP A 147 -12.06 25.41 7.95
C ASP A 147 -10.90 25.73 8.91
N LYS A 148 -10.82 25.12 10.09
CA LYS A 148 -9.63 25.30 10.94
C LYS A 148 -8.94 23.98 11.25
N PHE A 149 -7.97 23.63 10.41
CA PHE A 149 -6.94 22.66 10.75
C PHE A 149 -6.33 23.03 12.10
N THR A 150 -6.16 22.04 12.97
CA THR A 150 -5.21 22.22 14.06
C THR A 150 -3.81 22.43 13.45
N PRO A 151 -2.95 23.26 14.05
CA PRO A 151 -1.60 23.50 13.52
C PRO A 151 -0.80 22.19 13.36
N LYS A 152 -1.08 21.19 14.22
CA LYS A 152 -0.51 19.84 14.13
C LYS A 152 -0.98 19.09 12.88
N GLU A 153 -2.26 19.11 12.56
CA GLU A 153 -2.81 18.49 11.33
C GLU A 153 -2.28 19.16 10.06
N ALA A 154 -2.16 20.49 10.05
CA ALA A 154 -1.61 21.23 8.92
C ALA A 154 -0.12 20.90 8.70
N LEU A 155 0.67 20.85 9.77
CA LEU A 155 2.06 20.42 9.71
C LEU A 155 2.18 18.99 9.20
N PHE A 156 1.35 18.08 9.70
CA PHE A 156 1.32 16.68 9.28
C PHE A 156 0.99 16.53 7.79
N ALA A 157 -0.05 17.22 7.30
CA ALA A 157 -0.39 17.24 5.88
C ALA A 157 0.76 17.76 5.03
N LYS A 158 1.43 18.82 5.48
CA LYS A 158 2.58 19.42 4.80
C LYS A 158 3.76 18.45 4.72
N VAL A 159 4.12 17.80 5.83
CA VAL A 159 5.22 16.82 5.88
C VAL A 159 4.95 15.63 4.95
N LEU A 160 3.75 15.04 5.03
CA LEU A 160 3.37 13.93 4.14
C LEU A 160 3.25 14.37 2.68
N GLY A 161 2.88 15.63 2.43
CA GLY A 161 2.83 16.22 1.11
C GLY A 161 4.19 16.29 0.41
N TYR A 162 5.31 16.23 1.14
CA TYR A 162 6.67 16.20 0.58
C TYR A 162 7.19 14.79 0.24
N VAL A 163 6.54 13.72 0.73
CA VAL A 163 6.94 12.33 0.44
C VAL A 163 7.08 12.03 -1.07
N PRO A 164 6.16 12.52 -1.95
CA PRO A 164 6.26 12.33 -3.41
C PRO A 164 7.49 12.99 -4.01
N LEU A 165 7.82 14.20 -3.54
CA LEU A 165 9.00 14.94 -3.97
C LEU A 165 10.27 14.23 -3.51
N PHE A 166 10.30 13.77 -2.26
CA PHE A 166 11.42 12.97 -1.74
C PHE A 166 11.66 11.72 -2.60
N ALA A 167 10.61 10.97 -2.95
CA ALA A 167 10.73 9.81 -3.82
C ALA A 167 11.26 10.17 -5.22
N LEU A 168 10.83 11.30 -5.78
CA LEU A 168 11.29 11.79 -7.07
C LEU A 168 12.78 12.16 -7.05
N TYR A 169 13.26 12.82 -5.99
CA TYR A 169 14.67 13.18 -5.83
C TYR A 169 15.56 11.99 -5.46
N LEU A 170 15.02 11.01 -4.74
CA LEU A 170 15.75 9.80 -4.36
C LEU A 170 16.01 8.88 -5.56
N ALA A 171 15.12 8.88 -6.56
CA ALA A 171 15.22 8.02 -7.74
C ALA A 171 16.56 8.14 -8.52
N PRO A 172 17.03 9.35 -8.92
CA PRO A 172 18.32 9.47 -9.59
C PRO A 172 19.49 9.09 -8.69
N ALA A 173 19.42 9.35 -7.38
CA ALA A 173 20.48 8.97 -6.44
C ALA A 173 20.64 7.44 -6.37
N ILE A 174 19.52 6.70 -6.26
CA ILE A 174 19.51 5.23 -6.30
C ILE A 174 20.05 4.73 -7.64
N ALA A 175 19.65 5.36 -8.76
CA ALA A 175 20.08 4.94 -10.08
C ALA A 175 21.59 5.18 -10.30
N ILE A 176 22.12 6.34 -9.91
CA ILE A 176 23.56 6.63 -9.94
C ILE A 176 24.31 5.61 -9.10
N PHE A 177 23.87 5.39 -7.86
CA PHE A 177 24.47 4.41 -6.98
C PHE A 177 24.53 3.02 -7.62
N ALA A 178 23.41 2.56 -8.20
CA ALA A 178 23.36 1.25 -8.84
C ALA A 178 24.28 1.16 -10.07
N VAL A 179 24.34 2.19 -10.91
CA VAL A 179 25.18 2.20 -12.12
C VAL A 179 26.66 2.23 -11.77
N VAL A 180 27.06 3.05 -10.79
CA VAL A 180 28.47 3.16 -10.32
C VAL A 180 28.95 1.84 -9.72
N ASN A 181 28.09 1.15 -8.97
CA ASN A 181 28.43 -0.12 -8.34
C ASN A 181 28.20 -1.33 -9.25
N GLY A 182 27.83 -1.14 -10.53
CA GLY A 182 27.53 -2.23 -11.46
C GLY A 182 26.34 -3.11 -11.03
N LEU A 183 25.44 -2.56 -10.21
CA LEU A 183 24.18 -3.18 -9.81
C LEU A 183 23.08 -2.95 -10.86
N ASP A 184 23.34 -2.14 -11.88
CA ASP A 184 22.34 -1.84 -12.89
C ASP A 184 21.95 -3.11 -13.68
N PRO A 185 20.65 -3.36 -13.88
CA PRO A 185 20.17 -4.61 -14.47
C PRO A 185 20.71 -4.87 -15.88
N LEU A 186 20.85 -3.82 -16.69
CA LEU A 186 21.25 -3.94 -18.08
C LEU A 186 22.72 -4.34 -18.25
N THR A 187 23.60 -3.93 -17.34
CA THR A 187 25.03 -4.31 -17.40
C THR A 187 25.20 -5.83 -17.32
N PHE A 188 24.39 -6.52 -16.51
CA PHE A 188 24.40 -7.99 -16.46
C PHE A 188 24.10 -8.60 -17.83
N VAL A 189 23.06 -8.12 -18.52
CA VAL A 189 22.66 -8.67 -19.83
C VAL A 189 23.70 -8.38 -20.90
N VAL A 190 24.17 -7.14 -20.99
CA VAL A 190 25.13 -6.72 -22.01
C VAL A 190 26.46 -7.45 -21.85
N GLU A 191 27.02 -7.46 -20.65
CA GLU A 191 28.33 -8.07 -20.44
C GLU A 191 28.30 -9.59 -20.49
N ARG A 192 27.17 -10.23 -20.14
CA ARG A 192 27.09 -11.70 -20.15
C ARG A 192 26.72 -12.28 -21.50
N TYR A 193 25.73 -11.71 -22.18
CA TYR A 193 25.16 -12.28 -23.41
C TYR A 193 25.75 -11.67 -24.67
N PHE A 194 25.92 -10.34 -24.70
CA PHE A 194 26.47 -9.66 -25.88
C PHE A 194 27.99 -9.62 -25.89
N ARG A 195 28.64 -9.65 -24.70
CA ARG A 195 30.10 -9.60 -24.52
C ARG A 195 30.78 -8.59 -25.46
N PRO A 196 30.33 -7.32 -25.49
CA PRO A 196 30.97 -6.34 -26.35
C PRO A 196 32.43 -6.17 -25.94
N ASP A 197 33.31 -6.14 -26.94
CA ASP A 197 34.74 -5.98 -26.74
C ASP A 197 35.03 -4.52 -26.37
N TRP A 198 34.83 -4.15 -25.10
CA TRP A 198 34.87 -2.76 -24.63
C TRP A 198 36.20 -2.07 -24.90
N ARG A 199 37.30 -2.83 -25.02
CA ARG A 199 38.61 -2.30 -25.40
C ARG A 199 38.65 -1.81 -26.85
N ARG A 200 37.86 -2.42 -27.73
CA ARG A 200 37.80 -2.12 -29.16
C ARG A 200 36.75 -1.05 -29.47
N TYR A 201 35.71 -0.95 -28.65
CA TYR A 201 34.69 0.08 -28.77
C TYR A 201 35.15 1.38 -28.11
N GLN A 202 35.04 2.49 -28.85
CA GLN A 202 35.32 3.85 -28.36
C GLN A 202 34.58 4.13 -27.04
N LEU A 203 35.27 4.82 -26.12
CA LEU A 203 34.76 5.32 -24.82
C LEU A 203 33.31 5.85 -24.89
N VAL A 204 32.96 6.48 -26.01
CA VAL A 204 31.63 7.02 -26.33
C VAL A 204 30.52 5.98 -26.22
N ARG A 205 30.71 4.75 -26.73
CA ARG A 205 29.68 3.70 -26.70
C ARG A 205 29.46 3.16 -25.29
N PHE A 206 30.54 2.99 -24.53
CA PHE A 206 30.44 2.59 -23.12
C PHE A 206 29.72 3.65 -22.29
N LEU A 207 30.10 4.92 -22.44
CA LEU A 207 29.48 6.03 -21.73
C LEU A 207 28.00 6.21 -22.14
N GLY A 208 27.70 6.04 -23.43
CA GLY A 208 26.33 6.06 -23.95
C GLY A 208 25.46 4.95 -23.35
N PHE A 209 25.98 3.72 -23.25
CA PHE A 209 25.29 2.62 -22.59
C PHE A 209 25.03 2.88 -21.10
N LYS A 210 26.04 3.35 -20.36
CA LYS A 210 25.88 3.67 -18.93
C LYS A 210 24.88 4.81 -18.70
N THR A 211 24.89 5.82 -19.57
CA THR A 211 23.91 6.92 -19.54
C THR A 211 22.50 6.40 -19.83
N PHE A 212 22.33 5.53 -20.82
CA PHE A 212 21.05 4.88 -21.10
C PHE A 212 20.56 4.05 -19.90
N SER A 213 21.44 3.24 -19.31
CA SER A 213 21.10 2.44 -18.12
C SER A 213 20.68 3.32 -16.95
N LEU A 214 21.38 4.43 -16.71
CA LEU A 214 21.01 5.42 -15.69
C LEU A 214 19.63 6.01 -15.93
N ILE A 215 19.31 6.43 -17.16
CA ILE A 215 18.01 7.01 -17.52
C ILE A 215 16.90 5.98 -17.31
N MET A 216 17.08 4.75 -17.81
CA MET A 216 16.07 3.69 -17.71
C MET A 216 15.83 3.28 -16.25
N LEU A 217 16.89 3.16 -15.46
CA LEU A 217 16.77 2.82 -14.04
C LEU A 217 16.10 3.96 -13.25
N THR A 218 16.46 5.21 -13.53
CA THR A 218 15.80 6.38 -12.91
C THR A 218 14.30 6.39 -13.25
N ALA A 219 13.95 6.18 -14.52
CA ALA A 219 12.56 6.12 -14.97
C ALA A 219 11.79 4.96 -14.31
N ALA A 220 12.43 3.80 -14.15
CA ALA A 220 11.84 2.65 -13.46
C ALA A 220 11.60 2.94 -11.98
N VAL A 221 12.56 3.54 -11.26
CA VAL A 221 12.40 3.89 -9.84
C VAL A 221 11.30 4.96 -9.66
N ILE A 222 11.23 5.96 -10.53
CA ILE A 222 10.14 6.95 -10.50
C ILE A 222 8.78 6.28 -10.74
N SER A 223 8.70 5.39 -11.73
CA SER A 223 7.46 4.68 -12.07
C SER A 223 7.01 3.76 -10.94
N ALA A 224 7.92 2.98 -10.35
CA ALA A 224 7.64 2.12 -9.20
C ALA A 224 7.18 2.95 -8.00
N SER A 225 7.88 4.05 -7.68
CA SER A 225 7.53 4.94 -6.57
C SER A 225 6.15 5.55 -6.76
N LYS A 226 5.83 6.01 -7.97
CA LYS A 226 4.50 6.54 -8.33
C LYS A 226 3.40 5.48 -8.18
N ILE A 227 3.65 4.22 -8.53
CA ILE A 227 2.66 3.17 -8.34
C ILE A 227 2.49 2.85 -6.86
N LEU A 228 3.58 2.62 -6.14
CA LEU A 228 3.56 2.23 -4.73
C LEU A 228 2.91 3.30 -3.85
N LEU A 229 3.20 4.59 -4.10
CA LEU A 229 2.56 5.68 -3.35
C LEU A 229 1.09 5.85 -3.73
N ALA A 230 0.72 5.67 -5.00
CA ALA A 230 -0.71 5.71 -5.40
C ALA A 230 -1.50 4.58 -4.71
N VAL A 231 -0.89 3.40 -4.62
CA VAL A 231 -1.43 2.26 -3.89
C VAL A 231 -1.56 2.60 -2.41
N ALA A 232 -0.50 3.12 -1.78
CA ALA A 232 -0.57 3.55 -0.38
C ALA A 232 -1.74 4.52 -0.15
N CYS A 233 -1.96 5.51 -1.03
CA CYS A 233 -3.11 6.40 -0.97
C CYS A 233 -4.45 5.65 -1.12
N ILE A 234 -4.59 4.75 -2.09
CA ILE A 234 -5.81 3.98 -2.37
C ILE A 234 -6.14 2.99 -1.23
N PHE A 235 -5.15 2.53 -0.45
CA PHE A 235 -5.40 1.62 0.67
C PHE A 235 -5.57 2.35 1.99
N ILE A 236 -4.65 3.25 2.33
CA ILE A 236 -4.62 3.91 3.63
C ILE A 236 -5.82 4.85 3.78
N PHE A 237 -6.16 5.62 2.74
CA PHE A 237 -7.24 6.61 2.87
C PHE A 237 -8.62 5.97 3.00
N PRO A 238 -9.05 5.02 2.15
CA PRO A 238 -10.37 4.41 2.30
C PRO A 238 -10.49 3.62 3.58
N ALA A 239 -9.41 2.98 4.03
CA ALA A 239 -9.33 2.40 5.35
C ALA A 239 -9.64 3.50 6.38
N TRP A 240 -8.87 4.58 6.42
CA TRP A 240 -9.06 5.66 7.38
C TRP A 240 -10.45 6.31 7.34
N PHE A 241 -11.00 6.56 6.15
CA PHE A 241 -12.37 7.04 5.96
C PHE A 241 -13.40 6.05 6.50
N LEU A 242 -13.19 4.75 6.32
CA LEU A 242 -14.04 3.73 6.93
C LEU A 242 -14.09 3.88 8.46
N GLN A 243 -12.93 3.94 9.14
CA GLN A 243 -12.90 4.12 10.59
C GLN A 243 -13.54 5.44 11.01
N HIS A 244 -13.27 6.52 10.28
CA HIS A 244 -13.87 7.82 10.53
C HIS A 244 -15.39 7.77 10.43
N ASN A 245 -15.92 7.17 9.36
CA ASN A 245 -17.36 7.01 9.14
C ASN A 245 -18.01 6.16 10.23
N ILE A 246 -17.40 5.04 10.66
CA ILE A 246 -17.92 4.21 11.76
C ILE A 246 -17.96 5.01 13.07
N ARG A 247 -16.91 5.77 13.38
CA ARG A 247 -16.86 6.61 14.59
C ARG A 247 -17.88 7.75 14.55
N MET A 248 -18.07 8.38 13.39
CA MET A 248 -19.12 9.40 13.21
C MET A 248 -20.51 8.79 13.39
N LEU A 249 -20.75 7.61 12.81
CA LEU A 249 -22.02 6.91 12.93
C LEU A 249 -22.38 6.61 14.39
N GLY A 250 -21.40 6.20 15.21
CA GLY A 250 -21.60 5.98 16.63
C GLY A 250 -21.90 7.26 17.41
N LYS A 251 -21.16 8.33 17.16
CA LYS A 251 -21.37 9.63 17.84
C LYS A 251 -22.70 10.27 17.48
N ASP A 252 -23.07 10.26 16.20
CA ASP A 252 -24.33 10.82 15.73
C ASP A 252 -25.53 9.97 16.20
N TYR A 253 -25.35 8.66 16.34
CA TYR A 253 -26.36 7.79 16.95
C TYR A 253 -26.58 8.14 18.43
N ASP A 254 -25.51 8.26 19.21
CA ASP A 254 -25.58 8.58 20.65
C ASP A 254 -26.24 9.95 20.91
N ALA A 255 -25.91 10.95 20.09
CA ALA A 255 -26.52 12.28 20.17
C ALA A 255 -28.05 12.25 19.95
N ILE A 256 -28.50 11.54 18.90
CA ILE A 256 -29.94 11.39 18.59
C ILE A 256 -30.64 10.45 19.59
N GLY A 257 -29.90 9.52 20.18
CA GLY A 257 -30.31 8.68 21.30
C GLY A 257 -31.11 9.46 22.34
N ASN A 258 -30.67 10.66 22.67
CA ASN A 258 -31.25 11.46 23.74
C ASN A 258 -32.60 12.15 23.39
N GLU A 259 -33.09 12.04 22.15
CA GLU A 259 -34.28 12.77 21.64
C GLU A 259 -35.59 11.95 21.57
N GLY A 260 -35.68 10.80 22.25
CA GLY A 260 -36.96 10.08 22.46
C GLY A 260 -37.63 9.56 21.18
N VAL A 261 -38.86 9.98 20.87
CA VAL A 261 -39.75 9.38 19.84
C VAL A 261 -39.18 9.45 18.41
N VAL A 262 -38.30 10.43 18.12
CA VAL A 262 -37.64 10.56 16.80
C VAL A 262 -36.61 9.44 16.56
N TRP A 263 -36.22 8.72 17.60
CA TRP A 263 -35.21 7.66 17.58
C TRP A 263 -35.56 6.53 16.59
N ILE A 264 -36.78 5.97 16.63
CA ILE A 264 -37.15 4.78 15.82
C ILE A 264 -36.96 5.06 14.31
N ARG A 265 -37.38 6.25 13.85
CA ARG A 265 -37.22 6.65 12.44
C ARG A 265 -35.76 6.85 12.07
N ASN A 266 -34.97 7.44 12.97
CA ASN A 266 -33.56 7.74 12.74
C ASN A 266 -32.65 6.50 12.80
N VAL A 267 -32.94 5.52 13.66
CA VAL A 267 -32.20 4.25 13.78
C VAL A 267 -32.21 3.48 12.46
N ARG A 268 -33.35 3.42 11.77
CA ARG A 268 -33.44 2.74 10.47
C ARG A 268 -32.45 3.33 9.46
N ILE A 269 -32.26 4.65 9.46
CA ILE A 269 -31.31 5.32 8.57
C ILE A 269 -29.88 4.87 8.91
N TYR A 270 -29.51 4.84 10.19
CA TYR A 270 -28.18 4.39 10.61
C TYR A 270 -27.90 2.93 10.27
N ILE A 271 -28.91 2.07 10.41
CA ILE A 271 -28.86 0.67 10.00
C ILE A 271 -28.61 0.53 8.50
N ILE A 272 -29.34 1.31 7.69
CA ILE A 272 -29.16 1.31 6.22
C ILE A 272 -27.75 1.80 5.86
N MET A 273 -27.28 2.90 6.47
CA MET A 273 -25.94 3.43 6.21
C MET A 273 -24.85 2.42 6.57
N TYR A 274 -24.93 1.81 7.75
CA TYR A 274 -23.98 0.76 8.16
C TYR A 274 -23.99 -0.42 7.18
N ASN A 275 -25.18 -0.91 6.81
CA ASN A 275 -25.29 -2.01 5.85
C ASN A 275 -24.74 -1.64 4.47
N THR A 276 -24.87 -0.38 4.02
CA THR A 276 -24.25 0.08 2.78
C THR A 276 -22.72 0.01 2.86
N ILE A 277 -22.11 0.34 4.01
CA ILE A 277 -20.66 0.14 4.22
C ILE A 277 -20.31 -1.34 4.10
N VAL A 278 -21.02 -2.19 4.85
CA VAL A 278 -20.77 -3.63 4.90
C VAL A 278 -20.88 -4.26 3.51
N ILE A 279 -21.91 -3.90 2.73
CA ILE A 279 -22.11 -4.40 1.36
C ILE A 279 -20.97 -3.94 0.44
N GLY A 280 -20.55 -2.67 0.56
CA GLY A 280 -19.41 -2.14 -0.20
C GLY A 280 -18.13 -2.92 0.07
N PHE A 281 -17.81 -3.16 1.34
CA PHE A 281 -16.64 -3.94 1.75
C PHE A 281 -16.75 -5.42 1.41
N ALA A 282 -17.94 -6.03 1.53
CA ALA A 282 -18.15 -7.43 1.16
C ALA A 282 -17.88 -7.68 -0.34
N ARG A 283 -18.21 -6.70 -1.20
CA ARG A 283 -17.92 -6.76 -2.64
C ARG A 283 -16.43 -6.68 -2.94
N LEU A 284 -15.68 -5.87 -2.18
CA LEU A 284 -14.22 -5.76 -2.31
C LEU A 284 -13.42 -6.81 -1.53
N GLY A 285 -14.04 -7.48 -0.56
CA GLY A 285 -13.37 -8.37 0.38
C GLY A 285 -12.41 -9.38 -0.25
N PRO A 286 -12.81 -10.15 -1.29
CA PRO A 286 -11.91 -11.11 -1.94
C PRO A 286 -10.67 -10.44 -2.56
N TYR A 287 -10.84 -9.24 -3.13
CA TYR A 287 -9.79 -8.47 -3.79
C TYR A 287 -8.81 -7.89 -2.77
N LEU A 288 -9.35 -7.27 -1.72
CA LEU A 288 -8.56 -6.73 -0.62
C LEU A 288 -7.78 -7.83 0.10
N ALA A 289 -8.35 -9.03 0.25
CA ALA A 289 -7.67 -10.16 0.89
C ALA A 289 -6.42 -10.62 0.13
N VAL A 290 -6.49 -10.69 -1.20
CA VAL A 290 -5.35 -11.07 -2.05
C VAL A 290 -4.27 -10.00 -2.01
N ILE A 291 -4.66 -8.72 -2.08
CA ILE A 291 -3.70 -7.61 -2.05
C ILE A 291 -3.04 -7.51 -0.67
N ALA A 292 -3.82 -7.65 0.40
CA ALA A 292 -3.30 -7.67 1.75
C ALA A 292 -2.33 -8.84 1.96
N LEU A 293 -2.64 -10.03 1.44
CA LEU A 293 -1.72 -11.16 1.47
C LEU A 293 -0.41 -10.86 0.74
N GLY A 294 -0.49 -10.37 -0.49
CA GLY A 294 0.69 -10.01 -1.28
C GLY A 294 1.56 -8.95 -0.60
N MET A 295 0.93 -7.92 -0.03
CA MET A 295 1.61 -6.87 0.73
C MET A 295 2.27 -7.42 2.00
N LEU A 296 1.59 -8.28 2.75
CA LEU A 296 2.12 -8.89 3.97
C LEU A 296 3.29 -9.82 3.68
N VAL A 297 3.17 -10.68 2.67
CA VAL A 297 4.27 -11.57 2.27
C VAL A 297 5.45 -10.74 1.75
N GLY A 298 5.21 -9.77 0.87
CA GLY A 298 6.25 -8.91 0.32
C GLY A 298 6.98 -8.08 1.37
N CYS A 299 6.25 -7.44 2.29
CA CYS A 299 6.85 -6.67 3.38
C CYS A 299 7.59 -7.56 4.38
N GLY A 300 7.02 -8.71 4.75
CA GLY A 300 7.64 -9.67 5.66
C GLY A 300 8.96 -10.22 5.11
N LEU A 301 8.99 -10.58 3.83
CA LEU A 301 10.21 -10.97 3.13
C LEU A 301 11.23 -9.82 3.09
N ALA A 302 10.81 -8.60 2.75
CA ALA A 302 11.69 -7.45 2.72
C ALA A 302 12.34 -7.17 4.08
N ILE A 303 11.55 -7.21 5.17
CA ILE A 303 12.03 -7.01 6.54
C ILE A 303 13.03 -8.11 6.92
N THR A 304 12.68 -9.37 6.65
CA THR A 304 13.54 -10.54 6.93
C THR A 304 14.88 -10.40 6.22
N ILE A 305 14.87 -10.11 4.92
CA ILE A 305 16.09 -9.93 4.12
C ILE A 305 16.92 -8.75 4.65
N CYS A 306 16.31 -7.60 4.91
CA CYS A 306 17.04 -6.44 5.42
C CYS A 306 17.68 -6.71 6.78
N ASN A 307 17.00 -7.43 7.68
CA ASN A 307 17.56 -7.85 8.96
C ASN A 307 18.75 -8.80 8.79
N VAL A 308 18.61 -9.83 7.94
CA VAL A 308 19.68 -10.78 7.63
C VAL A 308 20.91 -10.05 7.07
N VAL A 309 20.70 -9.14 6.12
CA VAL A 309 21.76 -8.33 5.50
C VAL A 309 22.44 -7.43 6.54
N THR A 310 21.67 -6.79 7.42
CA THR A 310 22.20 -5.89 8.47
C THR A 310 23.10 -6.63 9.46
N VAL A 311 22.77 -7.88 9.78
CA VAL A 311 23.56 -8.69 10.73
C VAL A 311 24.75 -9.34 10.04
N ARG A 312 24.56 -9.99 8.89
CA ARG A 312 25.59 -10.83 8.24
C ARG A 312 26.53 -10.07 7.31
N MET A 313 26.03 -9.06 6.60
CA MET A 313 26.83 -8.38 5.57
C MET A 313 27.49 -7.09 6.08
N ARG A 314 27.56 -6.88 7.40
CA ARG A 314 28.16 -5.68 7.99
C ARG A 314 29.59 -5.41 7.51
N THR A 315 30.39 -6.46 7.34
CA THR A 315 31.79 -6.37 6.88
C THR A 315 31.93 -6.26 5.36
N HIS A 316 30.88 -6.60 4.61
CA HIS A 316 30.91 -6.68 3.15
C HIS A 316 30.25 -5.46 2.48
N LEU A 317 29.41 -4.73 3.22
CA LEU A 317 28.73 -3.54 2.74
C LEU A 317 29.54 -2.28 3.05
N PRO A 318 29.57 -1.30 2.13
CA PRO A 318 30.13 0.00 2.44
C PRO A 318 29.32 0.67 3.56
N ILE A 319 30.03 1.32 4.49
CA ILE A 319 29.46 1.95 5.70
C ILE A 319 28.32 2.93 5.33
N SER A 320 28.40 3.58 4.17
CA SER A 320 27.38 4.50 3.66
C SER A 320 26.02 3.84 3.35
N LEU A 321 26.01 2.55 2.97
CA LEU A 321 24.78 1.80 2.68
C LEU A 321 24.20 1.13 3.91
N TYR A 322 25.06 0.80 4.87
CA TYR A 322 24.66 0.11 6.09
C TYR A 322 23.43 0.74 6.79
N PRO A 323 23.33 2.07 7.02
CA PRO A 323 22.19 2.65 7.73
C PRO A 323 20.86 2.60 6.97
N ILE A 324 20.89 2.33 5.65
CA ILE A 324 19.67 2.29 4.82
C ILE A 324 18.81 1.09 5.20
N PHE A 325 19.41 -0.06 5.50
CA PHE A 325 18.68 -1.29 5.85
C PHE A 325 17.89 -1.19 7.16
N PRO A 326 18.48 -0.82 8.32
CA PRO A 326 17.73 -0.66 9.55
C PRO A 326 16.68 0.45 9.41
N PHE A 327 16.97 1.52 8.65
CA PHE A 327 15.98 2.54 8.35
C PHE A 327 14.77 1.98 7.59
N ILE A 328 14.99 1.18 6.53
CA ILE A 328 13.91 0.52 5.79
C ILE A 328 13.12 -0.44 6.68
N VAL A 329 13.80 -1.24 7.53
CA VAL A 329 13.13 -2.16 8.46
C VAL A 329 12.21 -1.41 9.42
N VAL A 330 12.71 -0.35 10.05
CA VAL A 330 11.92 0.48 10.98
C VAL A 330 10.73 1.11 10.25
N LEU A 331 10.97 1.66 9.06
CA LEU A 331 9.93 2.28 8.25
C LEU A 331 8.83 1.28 7.85
N LEU A 332 9.20 0.14 7.26
CA LEU A 332 8.27 -0.90 6.83
C LEU A 332 7.50 -1.47 8.02
N THR A 333 8.18 -1.77 9.12
CA THR A 333 7.55 -2.30 10.34
C THR A 333 6.56 -1.31 10.92
N THR A 334 6.89 -0.01 10.92
CA THR A 334 6.00 1.04 11.43
C THR A 334 4.76 1.19 10.56
N VAL A 335 4.94 1.29 9.24
CA VAL A 335 3.83 1.42 8.28
C VAL A 335 2.91 0.20 8.37
N LEU A 336 3.49 -1.00 8.33
CA LEU A 336 2.73 -2.24 8.33
C LEU A 336 1.95 -2.46 9.63
N ASN A 337 2.58 -2.23 10.79
CA ASN A 337 1.89 -2.31 12.08
C ASN A 337 0.80 -1.25 12.20
N THR A 338 0.99 -0.06 11.65
CA THR A 338 -0.05 0.98 11.64
C THR A 338 -1.26 0.53 10.82
N VAL A 339 -1.05 0.01 9.62
CA VAL A 339 -2.13 -0.48 8.74
C VAL A 339 -2.83 -1.71 9.34
N LEU A 340 -2.08 -2.66 9.91
CA LEU A 340 -2.64 -3.86 10.54
C LEU A 340 -3.45 -3.53 11.80
N ARG A 341 -2.93 -2.66 12.67
CA ARG A 341 -3.68 -2.17 13.84
C ARG A 341 -4.94 -1.45 13.42
N PHE A 342 -4.85 -0.63 12.38
CA PHE A 342 -6.00 0.05 11.82
C PHE A 342 -7.09 -0.93 11.37
N ALA A 343 -6.70 -1.96 10.62
CA ALA A 343 -7.65 -2.99 10.17
C ALA A 343 -8.30 -3.72 11.34
N ALA A 344 -7.52 -4.09 12.36
CA ALA A 344 -8.03 -4.72 13.58
C ALA A 344 -8.98 -3.81 14.39
N GLU A 345 -8.65 -2.53 14.50
CA GLU A 345 -9.50 -1.52 15.17
C GLU A 345 -10.84 -1.32 14.44
N CYS A 346 -10.87 -1.37 13.12
CA CYS A 346 -12.14 -1.29 12.37
C CYS A 346 -13.10 -2.43 12.72
N THR A 347 -12.58 -3.66 12.81
CA THR A 347 -13.36 -4.82 13.22
C THR A 347 -13.87 -4.67 14.65
N GLU A 348 -13.02 -4.22 15.58
CA GLU A 348 -13.40 -4.00 16.98
C GLU A 348 -14.43 -2.89 17.14
N LEU A 349 -14.22 -1.73 16.50
CA LEU A 349 -15.13 -0.58 16.56
C LEU A 349 -16.50 -0.91 16.00
N SER A 350 -16.56 -1.63 14.88
CA SER A 350 -17.83 -2.05 14.29
C SER A 350 -18.57 -3.06 15.18
N ALA A 351 -17.86 -4.00 15.81
CA ALA A 351 -18.44 -4.94 16.77
C ALA A 351 -18.94 -4.25 18.06
N VAL A 352 -18.20 -3.27 18.58
CA VAL A 352 -18.64 -2.46 19.74
C VAL A 352 -19.87 -1.65 19.38
N LEU A 353 -19.90 -1.02 18.21
CA LEU A 353 -21.03 -0.23 17.74
C LEU A 353 -22.31 -1.05 17.63
N ILE A 354 -22.25 -2.23 17.01
CA ILE A 354 -23.41 -3.14 16.91
C ILE A 354 -23.89 -3.56 18.30
N ARG A 355 -22.98 -3.95 19.21
CA ARG A 355 -23.34 -4.34 20.59
C ARG A 355 -24.00 -3.19 21.36
N PHE A 356 -23.49 -1.98 21.17
CA PHE A 356 -24.08 -0.78 21.76
C PHE A 356 -25.51 -0.55 21.24
N TRP A 357 -25.72 -0.60 19.92
CA TRP A 357 -27.05 -0.47 19.32
C TRP A 357 -28.03 -1.56 19.74
N MET A 358 -27.55 -2.80 19.90
CA MET A 358 -28.38 -3.90 20.41
C MET A 358 -28.85 -3.63 21.84
N ARG A 359 -27.94 -3.19 22.72
CA ARG A 359 -28.27 -2.85 24.11
C ARG A 359 -29.23 -1.67 24.19
N ASP A 360 -29.01 -0.63 23.39
CA ASP A 360 -29.86 0.56 23.36
C ASP A 360 -31.27 0.22 22.86
N ALA A 361 -31.38 -0.64 21.84
CA ALA A 361 -32.66 -1.12 21.35
C ALA A 361 -33.42 -1.99 22.37
N GLU A 362 -32.72 -2.76 23.20
CA GLU A 362 -33.32 -3.55 24.30
C GLU A 362 -33.87 -2.65 25.42
N GLN A 363 -33.24 -1.51 25.68
CA GLN A 363 -33.66 -0.59 26.75
C GLN A 363 -34.81 0.34 26.34
N ARG A 364 -34.86 0.77 25.07
CA ARG A 364 -35.73 1.90 24.66
C ARG A 364 -37.02 1.53 23.95
N VAL A 365 -37.15 0.30 23.46
CA VAL A 365 -38.28 -0.05 22.59
C VAL A 365 -39.17 -1.09 23.24
N GLY A 366 -40.48 -0.80 23.35
CA GLY A 366 -41.48 -1.75 23.82
C GLY A 366 -41.46 -3.08 23.05
N ALA A 367 -42.04 -4.12 23.65
CA ALA A 367 -41.84 -5.53 23.28
C ALA A 367 -41.91 -5.87 21.78
N VAL A 368 -42.82 -5.24 21.02
CA VAL A 368 -43.08 -5.59 19.61
C VAL A 368 -42.13 -4.89 18.62
N ALA A 369 -42.03 -3.56 18.66
CA ALA A 369 -41.12 -2.81 17.77
C ALA A 369 -39.64 -3.07 18.10
N GLY A 370 -39.33 -3.36 19.37
CA GLY A 370 -38.01 -3.74 19.83
C GLY A 370 -37.57 -5.08 19.28
N LYS A 371 -38.50 -6.05 19.19
CA LYS A 371 -38.23 -7.38 18.62
C LYS A 371 -37.77 -7.31 17.16
N ILE A 372 -38.47 -6.56 16.32
CA ILE A 372 -38.12 -6.42 14.89
C ILE A 372 -36.75 -5.73 14.72
N HIS A 373 -36.47 -4.67 15.50
CA HIS A 373 -35.18 -3.98 15.44
C HIS A 373 -34.05 -4.86 15.95
N ARG A 374 -34.29 -5.62 17.02
CA ARG A 374 -33.35 -6.59 17.59
C ARG A 374 -32.99 -7.68 16.58
N GLU A 375 -33.96 -8.24 15.88
CA GLU A 375 -33.71 -9.27 14.87
C GLU A 375 -32.84 -8.71 13.72
N ARG A 376 -33.09 -7.46 13.29
CA ARG A 376 -32.26 -6.79 12.29
C ARG A 376 -30.83 -6.53 12.78
N LEU A 377 -30.67 -6.04 14.00
CA LEU A 377 -29.34 -5.80 14.60
C LEU A 377 -28.58 -7.11 14.84
N LYS A 378 -29.28 -8.19 15.23
CA LYS A 378 -28.70 -9.53 15.38
C LYS A 378 -28.22 -10.11 14.05
N ALA A 379 -28.87 -9.74 12.94
CA ALA A 379 -28.44 -10.12 11.59
C ALA A 379 -27.25 -9.28 11.08
N MET A 380 -26.91 -8.17 11.74
CA MET A 380 -25.75 -7.37 11.36
C MET A 380 -24.45 -8.07 11.74
N LYS A 381 -23.49 -8.00 10.83
CA LYS A 381 -22.14 -8.49 11.07
C LYS A 381 -21.17 -7.31 11.25
N PRO A 382 -20.18 -7.46 12.14
CA PRO A 382 -19.06 -6.52 12.19
C PRO A 382 -18.34 -6.52 10.83
N ILE A 383 -17.67 -5.42 10.54
CA ILE A 383 -16.87 -5.30 9.32
C ILE A 383 -15.57 -6.06 9.56
N GLU A 384 -15.44 -7.22 8.93
CA GLU A 384 -14.25 -8.06 9.02
C GLU A 384 -13.36 -7.83 7.79
N ILE A 385 -12.07 -7.58 8.03
CA ILE A 385 -11.05 -7.46 6.99
C ILE A 385 -10.23 -8.73 6.99
N TYR A 386 -10.15 -9.38 5.83
CA TYR A 386 -9.48 -10.66 5.69
C TYR A 386 -8.17 -10.54 4.93
N VAL A 387 -7.30 -11.51 5.15
CA VAL A 387 -6.11 -11.82 4.36
C VAL A 387 -6.27 -13.23 3.81
N GLY A 388 -5.93 -13.43 2.53
CA GLY A 388 -5.86 -14.76 1.94
C GLY A 388 -6.15 -14.80 0.44
N LEU A 389 -6.31 -16.02 -0.10
CA LEU A 389 -6.51 -16.24 -1.52
C LEU A 389 -8.00 -16.32 -1.83
N GLY A 390 -8.57 -15.17 -2.21
CA GLY A 390 -9.94 -15.07 -2.74
C GLY A 390 -11.04 -15.34 -1.71
N ARG A 391 -11.91 -16.31 -2.00
CA ARG A 391 -13.08 -16.64 -1.16
C ARG A 391 -12.84 -17.79 -0.19
N GLU A 392 -11.87 -18.65 -0.46
CA GLU A 392 -11.74 -19.96 0.20
C GLU A 392 -10.79 -19.95 1.39
N THR A 393 -9.71 -19.17 1.33
CA THR A 393 -8.78 -19.01 2.45
C THR A 393 -8.87 -17.58 2.96
N ARG A 394 -9.41 -17.41 4.17
CA ARG A 394 -9.58 -16.10 4.80
C ARG A 394 -9.18 -16.18 6.26
N MET A 395 -8.11 -15.48 6.61
CA MET A 395 -7.73 -15.20 7.99
C MET A 395 -8.19 -13.79 8.33
N ASN A 396 -8.91 -13.62 9.44
CA ASN A 396 -9.36 -12.31 9.90
C ASN A 396 -8.18 -11.54 10.51
N ILE A 397 -8.02 -10.26 10.15
CA ILE A 397 -7.04 -9.38 10.77
C ILE A 397 -7.58 -8.94 12.14
N ASN A 398 -7.28 -9.73 13.17
CA ASN A 398 -7.52 -9.39 14.57
C ASN A 398 -6.19 -9.01 15.27
N LYS A 399 -6.25 -8.55 16.52
CA LYS A 399 -5.05 -8.18 17.30
C LYS A 399 -4.06 -9.35 17.45
N GLU A 400 -4.57 -10.56 17.56
CA GLU A 400 -3.80 -11.80 17.63
C GLU A 400 -3.00 -12.05 16.33
N PHE A 401 -3.64 -11.88 15.17
CA PHE A 401 -2.99 -11.98 13.87
C PHE A 401 -1.83 -10.99 13.74
N VAL A 402 -1.97 -9.76 14.24
CA VAL A 402 -0.86 -8.77 14.25
C VAL A 402 0.32 -9.28 15.07
N CYS A 403 0.07 -9.91 16.22
CA CYS A 403 1.12 -10.48 17.06
C CYS A 403 1.78 -11.69 16.39
N LEU A 404 0.99 -12.63 15.88
CA LEU A 404 1.46 -13.81 15.16
C LEU A 404 2.29 -13.45 13.93
N TYR A 405 1.86 -12.44 13.18
CA TYR A 405 2.58 -11.98 11.99
C TYR A 405 3.94 -11.37 12.33
N ASN A 406 4.03 -10.53 13.38
CA ASN A 406 5.32 -10.00 13.83
C ASN A 406 6.24 -11.10 14.38
N GLN A 407 5.68 -12.06 15.12
CA GLN A 407 6.42 -13.22 15.60
C GLN A 407 6.97 -14.04 14.43
N ALA A 408 6.17 -14.31 13.40
CA ALA A 408 6.60 -15.04 12.22
C ALA A 408 7.78 -14.36 11.50
N ILE A 409 7.78 -13.02 11.39
CA ILE A 409 8.93 -12.29 10.82
C ILE A 409 10.20 -12.53 11.64
N ILE A 410 10.10 -12.48 12.97
CA ILE A 410 11.24 -12.72 13.86
C ILE A 410 11.73 -14.16 13.70
N ASP A 411 10.83 -15.14 13.75
CA ASP A 411 11.15 -16.56 13.62
C ASP A 411 11.81 -16.88 12.27
N TYR A 412 11.27 -16.34 11.17
CA TYR A 412 11.88 -16.49 9.84
C TYR A 412 13.23 -15.78 9.74
N THR A 413 13.40 -14.63 10.39
CA THR A 413 14.69 -13.93 10.46
C THR A 413 15.72 -14.75 11.22
N VAL A 414 15.36 -15.29 12.39
CA VAL A 414 16.24 -16.15 13.21
C VAL A 414 16.59 -17.42 12.45
N LYS A 415 15.60 -18.08 11.84
CA LYS A 415 15.82 -19.30 11.03
C LYS A 415 16.76 -19.03 9.86
N ALA A 416 16.52 -17.96 9.08
CA ALA A 416 17.40 -17.58 7.98
C ALA A 416 18.83 -17.24 8.48
N LEU A 417 18.97 -16.59 9.63
CA LEU A 417 20.27 -16.31 10.23
C LEU A 417 21.00 -17.58 10.67
N LEU A 418 20.29 -18.58 11.20
CA LEU A 418 20.86 -19.85 11.65
C LEU A 418 21.28 -20.74 10.46
N GLU A 419 20.43 -20.84 9.43
CA GLU A 419 20.72 -21.61 8.22
C GLU A 419 21.92 -21.07 7.44
N LEU A 420 22.17 -19.76 7.51
CA LEU A 420 23.36 -19.12 6.91
C LEU A 420 24.65 -19.28 7.76
N THR A 421 24.59 -19.98 8.89
CA THR A 421 25.76 -20.27 9.76
C THR A 421 26.36 -21.65 9.54
N LEU A 422 25.56 -22.56 8.97
CA LEU A 422 25.95 -23.90 8.56
C LEU A 422 26.36 -23.86 7.09
#